data_AF-A0A2M4C286-F1
#
_entry.id   AF-A0A2M4C286-F1
#
_cell.length_a   1.000
_cell.length_b   1.000
_cell.length_c   1.000
_cell.angle_alpha   90.00
_cell.angle_beta   90.00
_cell.angle_gamma   90.00
#
_symmetry.space_group_name_H-M   'P 1'
#
loop_
_entity.id
_entity.type
_entity.pdbx_description
1 polymer ?
#
loop_
_entity_poly.entity_id
_entity_poly.type
_entity_poly.pdbx_seq_one_letter_code
_entity_poly.pdbx_strand_id
1 'polypeptide(L)'
;MSAVETQVHSPIEGCDGVHGPGPKATTILQLAMAALHLTKAAVPDSNSIAGHQQRLRKQITLSEVAYHDSFEDCWIVLYDRVYDITSFLRLHPGGHDVLVENAGRDATMAFLNAGHSKMALKSLQLYEIGELPASECIYRCAGKLTLTHLPD
;
A
#
# COMPACT_ATOMS: atom_id res chain seq x y z
N MET A 1 -37.98 27.24 -29.37
CA MET A 1 -38.02 28.24 -28.28
C MET A 1 -38.77 27.59 -27.13
N SER A 2 -38.05 27.03 -26.15
CA SER A 2 -38.67 26.40 -24.98
C SER A 2 -38.34 27.26 -23.76
N ALA A 3 -39.31 28.05 -23.32
CA ALA A 3 -39.28 28.81 -22.07
C ALA A 3 -39.73 27.85 -20.94
N VAL A 4 -38.89 27.58 -19.95
CA VAL A 4 -38.84 28.21 -18.61
C VAL A 4 -40.19 28.17 -17.89
N GLU A 5 -40.37 27.13 -17.07
CA GLU A 5 -41.34 27.10 -15.96
C GLU A 5 -40.60 27.42 -14.65
N THR A 6 -41.00 28.51 -13.99
CA THR A 6 -40.61 28.86 -12.62
C THR A 6 -41.87 28.99 -11.77
N GLN A 7 -42.04 28.08 -10.80
CA GLN A 7 -43.08 28.14 -9.79
C GLN A 7 -42.49 28.49 -8.40
N VAL A 8 -42.83 29.70 -7.96
CA VAL A 8 -43.37 30.13 -6.64
C VAL A 8 -43.10 29.37 -5.32
N HIS A 9 -42.60 30.14 -4.34
CA HIS A 9 -42.97 30.30 -2.92
C HIS A 9 -42.96 29.07 -1.97
N SER A 10 -42.34 29.10 -0.79
CA SER A 10 -42.76 29.91 0.39
C SER A 10 -41.67 29.92 1.51
N PRO A 11 -41.80 30.75 2.56
CA PRO A 11 -40.75 31.01 3.54
C PRO A 11 -40.99 30.41 4.95
N ILE A 12 -39.96 30.61 5.80
CA ILE A 12 -39.90 30.70 7.28
C ILE A 12 -40.03 29.45 8.21
N GLU A 13 -38.99 29.34 9.06
CA GLU A 13 -38.93 29.05 10.51
C GLU A 13 -38.17 27.81 11.03
N GLY A 14 -37.33 28.09 12.03
CA GLY A 14 -36.85 27.17 13.08
C GLY A 14 -35.45 26.61 12.86
N CYS A 15 -34.56 26.50 13.85
CA CYS A 15 -34.54 26.92 15.25
C CYS A 15 -33.13 26.64 15.78
N ASP A 16 -32.73 27.40 16.79
CA ASP A 16 -31.42 27.46 17.41
C ASP A 16 -30.84 26.10 17.85
N GLY A 17 -29.58 25.86 17.47
CA GLY A 17 -28.77 24.71 17.89
C GLY A 17 -27.44 25.17 18.48
N VAL A 18 -27.46 25.52 19.76
CA VAL A 18 -26.33 25.94 20.58
C VAL A 18 -25.29 24.80 20.69
N HIS A 19 -24.10 24.96 20.13
CA HIS A 19 -22.96 24.06 20.35
C HIS A 19 -22.02 24.63 21.43
N GLY A 20 -21.93 23.92 22.54
CA GLY A 20 -21.13 24.31 23.71
C GLY A 20 -19.61 24.11 23.52
N PRO A 21 -18.80 24.79 24.35
CA PRO A 21 -17.34 24.70 24.31
C PRO A 21 -16.83 23.42 24.96
N GLY A 22 -16.13 22.58 24.20
CA GLY A 22 -15.39 21.42 24.70
C GLY A 22 -14.08 21.80 25.40
N PRO A 23 -13.64 21.03 26.41
CA PRO A 23 -12.52 21.36 27.27
C PRO A 23 -11.16 21.25 26.53
N LYS A 24 -10.38 22.32 26.60
CA LYS A 24 -8.98 22.35 26.14
C LYS A 24 -8.12 21.60 27.15
N ALA A 25 -7.66 20.41 26.78
CA ALA A 25 -6.69 19.64 27.55
C ALA A 25 -5.30 20.31 27.45
N THR A 26 -4.96 21.15 28.45
CA THR A 26 -3.60 21.70 28.63
C THR A 26 -2.88 20.81 29.63
N THR A 27 -2.23 19.76 29.13
CA THR A 27 -1.43 18.86 29.97
C THR A 27 -0.07 19.49 30.25
N ILE A 28 0.16 19.65 31.54
CA ILE A 28 1.32 20.19 32.23
C ILE A 28 2.60 19.46 31.80
N LEU A 29 3.60 20.29 31.49
CA LEU A 29 5.00 19.94 31.26
C LEU A 29 5.57 19.16 32.45
N GLN A 30 5.55 17.83 32.37
CA GLN A 30 6.22 16.97 33.37
C GLN A 30 7.69 16.77 32.97
N LEU A 31 8.54 17.62 33.52
CA LEU A 31 9.99 17.44 33.59
C LEU A 31 10.31 16.47 34.72
N ALA A 32 10.67 15.22 34.41
CA ALA A 32 11.20 14.27 35.39
C ALA A 32 12.07 13.20 34.70
N MET A 33 13.30 13.54 34.33
CA MET A 33 14.34 12.57 33.98
C MET A 33 15.12 12.24 35.26
N ALA A 34 14.56 11.33 36.06
CA ALA A 34 15.18 10.81 37.26
C ALA A 34 16.09 9.61 36.94
N ALA A 35 17.31 9.68 37.48
CA ALA A 35 18.11 8.57 37.99
C ALA A 35 18.46 7.40 37.03
N LEU A 36 19.56 7.55 36.28
CA LEU A 36 20.34 6.40 35.80
C LEU A 36 21.27 5.93 36.94
N HIS A 37 20.73 5.12 37.84
CA HIS A 37 21.53 4.32 38.78
C HIS A 37 21.90 2.98 38.14
N LEU A 38 23.18 2.65 38.21
CA LEU A 38 23.77 1.40 37.77
C LEU A 38 23.11 0.20 38.45
N THR A 39 22.54 -0.71 37.67
CA THR A 39 22.39 -2.11 38.05
C THR A 39 22.84 -2.99 36.88
N LYS A 40 23.93 -3.72 37.12
CA LYS A 40 24.40 -4.83 36.30
C LYS A 40 23.46 -6.01 36.57
N ALA A 41 22.63 -6.36 35.60
CA ALA A 41 21.85 -7.59 35.60
C ALA A 41 22.00 -8.27 34.23
N ALA A 42 22.46 -9.53 34.29
CA ALA A 42 22.40 -10.59 33.27
C ALA A 42 22.43 -10.16 31.80
N VAL A 43 23.52 -10.51 31.11
CA VAL A 43 23.53 -10.65 29.65
C VAL A 43 22.57 -11.81 29.33
N PRO A 44 21.40 -11.60 28.69
CA PRO A 44 20.69 -12.71 28.10
C PRO A 44 21.48 -13.16 26.87
N ASP A 45 21.71 -14.47 26.79
CA ASP A 45 22.44 -15.13 25.74
C ASP A 45 22.03 -14.66 24.34
N SER A 46 23.05 -14.51 23.49
CA SER A 46 22.97 -14.23 22.08
C SER A 46 22.12 -15.28 21.34
N ASN A 47 20.81 -15.08 21.34
CA ASN A 47 19.94 -15.51 20.27
C ASN A 47 18.90 -14.42 20.11
N SER A 48 19.33 -13.33 19.45
CA SER A 48 18.41 -12.44 18.75
C SER A 48 17.67 -13.29 17.73
N ILE A 49 16.55 -13.85 18.18
CA ILE A 49 15.46 -14.25 17.32
C ILE A 49 15.25 -13.04 16.44
N ALA A 50 15.64 -13.17 15.18
CA ALA A 50 15.27 -12.28 14.11
C ALA A 50 13.75 -12.37 13.98
N GLY A 51 13.06 -11.76 14.93
CA GLY A 51 11.64 -11.55 14.94
C GLY A 51 11.37 -10.59 13.80
N HIS A 52 11.20 -11.17 12.62
CA HIS A 52 10.67 -10.50 11.46
C HIS A 52 9.41 -9.80 11.93
N GLN A 53 9.46 -8.47 12.06
CA GLN A 53 8.25 -7.68 11.98
C GLN A 53 7.73 -7.85 10.56
N GLN A 54 7.05 -8.98 10.31
CA GLN A 54 6.07 -9.05 9.25
C GLN A 54 5.00 -8.05 9.67
N ARG A 55 5.15 -6.80 9.24
CA ARG A 55 3.99 -5.95 8.96
C ARG A 55 3.06 -6.85 8.18
N LEU A 56 1.92 -7.20 8.76
CA LEU A 56 0.94 -8.07 8.14
C LEU A 56 0.53 -7.43 6.82
N ARG A 57 1.19 -7.81 5.72
CA ARG A 57 0.84 -7.35 4.39
C ARG A 57 -0.44 -8.09 4.03
N LYS A 58 -1.36 -7.38 3.37
CA LYS A 58 -2.61 -7.98 2.88
C LYS A 58 -2.24 -9.11 1.92
N GLN A 59 -2.73 -10.31 2.19
CA GLN A 59 -2.58 -11.43 1.27
C GLN A 59 -3.66 -11.32 0.20
N ILE A 60 -3.25 -11.38 -1.06
CA ILE A 60 -4.12 -11.25 -2.23
C ILE A 60 -3.79 -12.45 -3.12
N THR A 61 -4.79 -13.26 -3.45
CA THR A 61 -4.61 -14.44 -4.29
C THR A 61 -4.48 -14.04 -5.76
N LEU A 62 -3.85 -14.89 -6.58
CA LEU A 62 -3.83 -14.73 -8.03
C LEU A 62 -5.24 -14.71 -8.63
N SER A 63 -6.17 -15.45 -8.02
CA SER A 63 -7.58 -15.42 -8.44
C SER A 63 -8.22 -14.05 -8.21
N GLU A 64 -7.90 -13.37 -7.11
CA GLU A 64 -8.35 -11.99 -6.87
C GLU A 64 -7.72 -11.04 -7.88
N VAL A 65 -6.40 -11.13 -8.08
CA VAL A 65 -5.67 -10.29 -9.05
C VAL A 65 -6.28 -10.40 -10.45
N ALA A 66 -6.70 -11.59 -10.87
CA ALA A 66 -7.27 -11.83 -12.19
C ALA A 66 -8.57 -11.05 -12.49
N TYR A 67 -9.27 -10.54 -11.48
CA TYR A 67 -10.44 -9.67 -11.69
C TYR A 67 -10.08 -8.23 -12.07
N HIS A 68 -8.81 -7.83 -11.88
CA HIS A 68 -8.30 -6.49 -12.12
C HIS A 68 -7.46 -6.47 -13.41
N ASP A 69 -8.10 -6.77 -14.53
CA ASP A 69 -7.49 -6.99 -15.85
C ASP A 69 -7.74 -5.85 -16.87
N SER A 70 -8.27 -4.72 -16.41
CA SER A 70 -8.83 -3.68 -17.26
C SER A 70 -8.06 -2.36 -17.15
N PHE A 71 -8.20 -1.47 -18.15
CA PHE A 71 -7.46 -0.20 -18.15
C PHE A 71 -7.82 0.74 -16.98
N GLU A 72 -9.05 0.67 -16.48
CA GLU A 72 -9.52 1.47 -15.34
C GLU A 72 -9.36 0.74 -14.00
N ASP A 73 -8.91 -0.52 -14.02
CA ASP A 73 -8.71 -1.36 -12.85
C ASP A 73 -7.66 -2.45 -13.18
N CYS A 74 -6.39 -2.10 -13.01
CA CYS A 74 -5.26 -2.85 -13.52
C CYS A 74 -4.30 -3.23 -12.39
N TRP A 75 -4.30 -4.51 -12.02
CA TRP A 75 -3.33 -5.04 -11.06
C TRP A 75 -2.34 -5.96 -11.74
N ILE A 76 -1.11 -5.96 -11.22
CA ILE A 76 -0.06 -6.88 -11.65
C ILE A 76 0.66 -7.47 -10.45
N VAL A 77 1.21 -8.66 -10.64
CA VAL A 77 2.16 -9.25 -9.69
C VAL A 77 3.58 -9.07 -10.20
N LEU A 78 4.47 -8.56 -9.34
CA LEU A 78 5.91 -8.56 -9.56
C LEU A 78 6.61 -9.14 -8.33
N TYR A 79 7.37 -10.22 -8.51
CA TYR A 79 8.13 -10.89 -7.45
C TYR A 79 7.26 -11.22 -6.20
N ASP A 80 6.09 -11.81 -6.43
CA ASP A 80 5.07 -12.15 -5.40
C ASP A 80 4.50 -10.99 -4.59
N ARG A 81 4.65 -9.76 -5.10
CA ARG A 81 3.99 -8.57 -4.58
C ARG A 81 2.94 -8.11 -5.56
N VAL A 82 1.81 -7.64 -5.03
CA VAL A 82 0.68 -7.20 -5.82
C VAL A 82 0.67 -5.68 -5.84
N TYR A 83 0.55 -5.11 -7.05
CA TYR A 83 0.58 -3.67 -7.29
C TYR A 83 -0.67 -3.24 -8.04
N ASP A 84 -1.31 -2.17 -7.56
CA ASP A 84 -2.35 -1.46 -8.30
C ASP A 84 -1.70 -0.39 -9.18
N ILE A 85 -1.55 -0.71 -10.46
CA ILE A 85 -0.89 0.17 -11.42
C ILE A 85 -1.86 1.01 -12.24
N THR A 86 -3.15 1.04 -11.88
CA THR A 86 -4.20 1.77 -12.61
C THR A 86 -3.82 3.23 -12.88
N SER A 87 -3.32 3.92 -11.85
CA SER A 87 -2.87 5.33 -11.98
C SER A 87 -1.52 5.45 -12.70
N PHE A 88 -0.73 4.38 -12.74
CA PHE A 88 0.61 4.35 -13.34
C PHE A 88 0.59 4.05 -14.85
N LEU A 89 -0.47 3.44 -15.38
CA LEU A 89 -0.60 3.08 -16.80
C LEU A 89 -0.21 4.21 -17.75
N ARG A 90 -0.68 5.44 -17.48
CA ARG A 90 -0.43 6.63 -18.32
C ARG A 90 0.96 7.24 -18.11
N LEU A 91 1.66 6.87 -17.05
CA LEU A 91 2.97 7.38 -16.67
C LEU A 91 4.11 6.46 -17.11
N HIS A 92 3.78 5.26 -17.60
CA HIS A 92 4.76 4.26 -18.00
C HIS A 92 5.50 4.67 -19.28
N PRO A 93 6.84 4.84 -19.25
CA PRO A 93 7.62 5.25 -20.44
C PRO A 93 7.54 4.27 -21.61
N GLY A 94 7.27 2.98 -21.35
CA GLY A 94 7.10 1.94 -22.37
C GLY A 94 5.70 1.89 -23.00
N GLY A 95 4.80 2.81 -22.64
CA GLY A 95 3.40 2.79 -23.08
C GLY A 95 2.51 1.93 -22.19
N HIS A 96 1.19 2.15 -22.25
CA HIS A 96 0.23 1.44 -21.41
C HIS A 96 -0.15 0.06 -21.97
N ASP A 97 -0.01 -0.15 -23.28
CA ASP A 97 -0.41 -1.39 -23.96
C ASP A 97 0.25 -2.62 -23.33
N VAL A 98 1.57 -2.55 -23.12
CA VAL A 98 2.35 -3.65 -22.51
C VAL A 98 1.94 -3.97 -21.07
N LEU A 99 1.40 -3.00 -20.34
CA LEU A 99 0.90 -3.21 -18.98
C LEU A 99 -0.48 -3.84 -19.00
N VAL A 100 -1.36 -3.39 -19.90
CA VAL A 100 -2.71 -3.92 -20.09
C VAL A 100 -2.67 -5.38 -20.57
N GLU A 101 -1.72 -5.73 -21.45
CA GLU A 101 -1.50 -7.12 -21.89
C GLU A 101 -1.17 -8.09 -20.74
N ASN A 102 -0.59 -7.57 -19.65
CA ASN A 102 -0.20 -8.32 -18.46
C ASN A 102 -1.12 -8.05 -17.26
N ALA A 103 -2.23 -7.33 -17.46
CA ALA A 103 -3.17 -7.02 -16.41
C ALA A 103 -3.81 -8.29 -15.84
N GLY A 104 -4.02 -8.31 -14.53
CA GLY A 104 -4.57 -9.43 -13.78
C GLY A 104 -3.65 -10.65 -13.67
N ARG A 105 -2.35 -10.52 -13.93
CA ARG A 105 -1.41 -11.65 -14.01
C ARG A 105 -0.05 -11.35 -13.37
N ASP A 106 0.78 -12.39 -13.25
CA ASP A 106 2.20 -12.19 -12.98
C ASP A 106 2.90 -11.62 -14.21
N ALA A 107 3.45 -10.42 -14.03
CA ALA A 107 4.18 -9.69 -15.04
C ALA A 107 5.71 -9.73 -14.78
N THR A 108 6.18 -10.60 -13.88
CA THR A 108 7.59 -10.63 -13.45
C THR A 108 8.51 -10.91 -14.62
N MET A 109 8.16 -11.89 -15.47
CA MET A 109 8.93 -12.21 -16.67
C MET A 109 8.88 -11.08 -17.71
N ALA A 110 7.73 -10.43 -17.90
CA ALA A 110 7.61 -9.29 -18.81
C ALA A 110 8.48 -8.11 -18.35
N PHE A 111 8.47 -7.82 -17.04
CA PHE A 111 9.31 -6.79 -16.43
C PHE A 111 10.80 -7.06 -16.63
N LEU A 112 11.24 -8.30 -16.41
CA LEU A 112 12.61 -8.75 -16.61
C LEU A 112 13.04 -8.68 -18.08
N ASN A 113 12.23 -9.19 -19.00
CA ASN A 113 12.53 -9.21 -20.44
C ASN A 113 12.62 -7.81 -21.04
N ALA A 114 11.88 -6.84 -20.47
CA ALA A 114 11.96 -5.45 -20.87
C ALA A 114 13.24 -4.73 -20.38
N GLY A 115 14.04 -5.36 -19.50
CA GLY A 115 15.31 -4.78 -19.01
C GLY A 115 15.12 -3.65 -18.01
N HIS A 116 14.06 -3.68 -17.19
CA HIS A 116 13.82 -2.65 -16.19
C HIS A 116 14.85 -2.70 -15.06
N SER A 117 15.44 -1.55 -14.73
CA SER A 117 16.35 -1.42 -13.59
C SER A 117 15.62 -1.59 -12.25
N LYS A 118 16.38 -1.89 -11.19
CA LYS A 118 15.89 -1.91 -9.80
C LYS A 118 15.24 -0.60 -9.36
N MET A 119 15.60 0.53 -9.97
CA MET A 119 14.97 1.82 -9.69
C MET A 119 13.54 1.89 -10.21
N ALA A 120 13.23 1.25 -11.35
CA ALA A 120 11.87 1.16 -11.86
C ALA A 120 10.97 0.35 -10.91
N LEU A 121 11.49 -0.73 -10.33
CA LEU A 121 10.75 -1.47 -9.30
C LEU A 121 10.53 -0.62 -8.04
N LYS A 122 11.50 0.21 -7.66
CA LYS A 122 11.34 1.13 -6.51
C LYS A 122 10.24 2.17 -6.74
N SER A 123 10.05 2.69 -7.96
CA SER A 123 8.94 3.60 -8.23
C SER A 123 7.57 2.94 -8.06
N LEU A 124 7.48 1.62 -8.23
CA LEU A 124 6.24 0.88 -8.04
C LEU A 124 5.91 0.61 -6.56
N GLN A 125 6.83 0.79 -5.62
CA GLN A 125 6.61 0.51 -4.20
C GLN A 125 5.45 1.32 -3.60
N LEU A 126 5.18 2.52 -4.11
CA LEU A 126 4.05 3.35 -3.69
C LEU A 126 2.69 2.77 -4.06
N TYR A 127 2.66 1.87 -5.03
CA TYR A 127 1.47 1.21 -5.57
C TYR A 127 1.28 -0.21 -5.02
N GLU A 128 2.14 -0.65 -4.10
CA GLU A 128 2.04 -1.99 -3.51
C GLU A 128 0.82 -2.06 -2.57
N ILE A 129 -0.10 -2.96 -2.88
CA ILE A 129 -1.34 -3.16 -2.11
C ILE A 129 -1.32 -4.44 -1.27
N GLY A 130 -0.38 -5.35 -1.54
CA GLY A 130 -0.29 -6.62 -0.85
C GLY A 130 0.75 -7.56 -1.42
N GLU A 131 0.63 -8.83 -1.04
CA GLU A 131 1.50 -9.90 -1.49
C GLU A 131 0.74 -11.19 -1.72
N LEU A 132 1.30 -12.08 -2.54
CA LEU A 132 0.70 -13.40 -2.73
C LEU A 132 0.77 -14.22 -1.44
N PRO A 133 -0.25 -15.07 -1.16
CA PRO A 133 -0.19 -16.00 -0.05
C PRO A 133 0.95 -17.01 -0.28
N ALA A 134 1.48 -17.57 0.81
CA ALA A 134 2.62 -18.48 0.75
C ALA A 134 2.39 -19.71 -0.16
N SER A 135 1.14 -20.14 -0.33
CA SER A 135 0.74 -21.23 -1.22
C SER A 135 0.85 -20.90 -2.71
N GLU A 136 0.85 -19.62 -3.07
CA GLU A 136 0.87 -19.14 -4.46
C GLU A 136 2.16 -18.36 -4.78
N CYS A 137 3.05 -18.15 -3.80
CA CYS A 137 4.36 -17.52 -4.01
C CYS A 137 5.22 -18.34 -4.99
N ILE A 138 5.69 -17.68 -6.05
CA ILE A 138 6.53 -18.25 -7.09
C ILE A 138 8.01 -17.98 -6.80
N TYR A 139 8.33 -16.80 -6.28
CA TYR A 139 9.69 -16.30 -6.11
C TYR A 139 10.16 -16.35 -4.64
N ARG A 140 9.39 -15.82 -3.70
CA ARG A 140 9.64 -15.65 -2.26
C ARG A 140 9.34 -16.91 -1.43
N CYS A 141 9.42 -18.11 -2.02
CA CYS A 141 9.02 -19.36 -1.36
C CYS A 141 9.56 -19.44 0.08
N ALA A 142 8.65 -19.69 1.04
CA ALA A 142 8.81 -19.39 2.47
C ALA A 142 10.11 -19.99 3.05
N GLY A 143 11.16 -19.16 3.11
CA GLY A 143 12.44 -19.50 3.76
C GLY A 143 13.71 -19.20 2.98
N LYS A 144 13.67 -18.87 1.68
CA LYS A 144 14.89 -18.51 0.92
C LYS A 144 14.65 -17.53 -0.23
N LEU A 145 14.56 -16.23 0.06
CA LEU A 145 15.06 -15.20 -0.86
C LEU A 145 15.47 -13.94 -0.08
N THR A 146 16.77 -13.70 0.00
CA THR A 146 17.31 -12.37 0.28
C THR A 146 17.13 -11.54 -0.99
N LEU A 147 16.79 -10.25 -0.86
CA LEU A 147 16.56 -9.28 -1.96
C LEU A 147 17.77 -9.09 -2.91
N THR A 148 18.83 -9.87 -2.74
CA THR A 148 20.11 -9.86 -3.45
C THR A 148 20.14 -10.74 -4.70
N HIS A 149 19.09 -11.51 -5.00
CA HIS A 149 19.02 -12.40 -6.17
C HIS A 149 18.06 -11.94 -7.28
N LEU A 150 17.74 -10.64 -7.34
CA LEU A 150 17.24 -10.06 -8.59
C LEU A 150 18.39 -10.03 -9.60
N PRO A 151 18.25 -10.58 -10.82
CA PRO A 151 19.26 -10.35 -11.86
C PRO A 151 19.43 -8.83 -12.06
N ASP A 152 20.68 -8.42 -12.29
CA ASP A 152 21.06 -7.02 -12.48
C ASP A 152 20.48 -6.42 -13.75
#